data_AF-A0A830GCE8-F1
#
_entry.id   AF-A0A830GCE8-F1
#
_cell.length_a   1.000
_cell.length_b   1.000
_cell.length_c   1.000
_cell.angle_alpha   90.00
_cell.angle_beta   90.00
_cell.angle_gamma   90.00
#
_symmetry.space_group_name_H-M   'P 1'
#
loop_
_entity.id
_entity.type
_entity.pdbx_description
1 polymer ?
#
loop_
_entity_poly.entity_id
_entity_poly.type
_entity_poly.pdbx_seq_one_letter_code
_entity_poly.pdbx_strand_id
1 'polypeptide(L)'
;MSSETERFADVTDIVSNGGRDPDGSARMLGRWTFQYTPARRFVEARLRGRVLNACAGKTKLNHDGEIVRNDLNPERDADTHHDVESIADHFGQQSFDTVVFDPPFDQKQADEKYDGLHASDVYSALDQFNELVRPRGAVLTFGWNSWGMRSFPAFEREETVLLQRGPIHRDVIVTVDRRTSATLLAHDYAGGVREGDTGADR
;
A
#
# COMPACT_ATOMS: atom_id res chain seq x y z
N MET A 1 -16.55 30.54 -20.18
CA MET A 1 -15.40 29.84 -19.57
C MET A 1 -15.99 28.88 -18.56
N SER A 2 -16.09 27.60 -18.93
CA SER A 2 -16.67 26.59 -18.04
C SER A 2 -15.68 26.37 -16.91
N SER A 3 -16.10 26.59 -15.67
CA SER A 3 -15.30 26.21 -14.50
C SER A 3 -15.13 24.70 -14.54
N GLU A 4 -13.90 24.23 -14.78
CA GLU A 4 -13.54 22.86 -14.43
C GLU A 4 -13.77 22.72 -12.93
N THR A 5 -14.91 22.15 -12.57
CA THR A 5 -15.12 21.61 -11.24
C THR A 5 -13.95 20.67 -10.98
N GLU A 6 -13.15 20.97 -9.95
CA GLU A 6 -12.14 20.07 -9.43
C GLU A 6 -12.76 18.66 -9.38
N ARG A 7 -12.25 17.74 -10.19
CA ARG A 7 -12.68 16.36 -10.13
C ARG A 7 -12.22 15.83 -8.78
N PHE A 8 -13.13 15.85 -7.80
CA PHE A 8 -12.99 15.01 -6.62
C PHE A 8 -12.68 13.61 -7.15
N ALA A 9 -11.57 13.02 -6.70
CA ALA A 9 -11.19 11.70 -7.17
C ALA A 9 -12.21 10.70 -6.63
N ASP A 10 -13.15 10.31 -7.50
CA ASP A 10 -14.25 9.43 -7.16
C ASP A 10 -13.74 8.07 -6.70
N VAL A 11 -14.51 7.43 -5.80
CA VAL A 11 -14.39 6.00 -5.58
C VAL A 11 -14.75 5.32 -6.90
N THR A 12 -13.78 4.62 -7.50
CA THR A 12 -13.91 4.01 -8.82
C THR A 12 -14.66 2.68 -8.77
N ASP A 13 -14.61 1.98 -7.63
CA ASP A 13 -15.36 0.74 -7.42
C ASP A 13 -15.64 0.47 -5.93
N ILE A 14 -16.73 -0.23 -5.65
CA ILE A 14 -17.09 -0.72 -4.32
C ILE A 14 -17.34 -2.22 -4.42
N VAL A 15 -16.48 -2.99 -3.76
CA VAL A 15 -16.53 -4.44 -3.75
C VAL A 15 -17.16 -4.91 -2.44
N SER A 16 -18.41 -5.36 -2.51
CA SER A 16 -19.10 -5.89 -1.34
C SER A 16 -18.49 -7.20 -0.84
N ASN A 17 -18.34 -7.30 0.49
CA ASN A 17 -17.96 -8.54 1.15
C ASN A 17 -19.10 -9.57 1.09
N GLY A 18 -18.74 -10.86 1.12
CA GLY A 18 -19.69 -11.95 1.32
C GLY A 18 -19.86 -12.88 0.12
N GLY A 19 -20.64 -13.93 0.34
CA GLY A 19 -20.79 -15.04 -0.59
C GLY A 19 -19.74 -16.13 -0.42
N ARG A 20 -19.64 -17.01 -1.43
CA ARG A 20 -18.67 -18.10 -1.49
C ARG A 20 -17.95 -18.08 -2.83
N ASP A 21 -16.69 -18.49 -2.84
CA ASP A 21 -15.97 -18.78 -4.07
C ASP A 21 -16.44 -20.11 -4.68
N PRO A 22 -16.10 -20.40 -5.95
CA PRO A 22 -16.57 -21.61 -6.65
C PRO A 22 -16.22 -22.93 -5.94
N ASP A 23 -15.16 -22.93 -5.13
CA ASP A 23 -14.73 -24.06 -4.31
C ASP A 23 -15.49 -24.18 -2.97
N GLY A 24 -16.44 -23.28 -2.72
CA GLY A 24 -17.25 -23.23 -1.51
C GLY A 24 -16.60 -22.48 -0.34
N SER A 25 -15.37 -21.97 -0.48
CA SER A 25 -14.72 -21.18 0.58
C SER A 25 -15.43 -19.83 0.79
N ALA A 26 -15.37 -19.31 2.02
CA ALA A 26 -16.04 -18.04 2.35
C ALA A 26 -15.28 -16.87 1.72
N ARG A 27 -16.00 -16.03 0.96
CA ARG A 27 -15.45 -14.80 0.39
C ARG A 27 -15.49 -13.70 1.46
N MET A 28 -14.48 -13.69 2.33
CA MET A 28 -14.37 -12.74 3.45
C MET A 28 -12.96 -12.19 3.60
N LEU A 29 -12.83 -10.86 3.71
CA LEU A 29 -11.55 -10.20 3.97
C LEU A 29 -11.09 -10.42 5.44
N GLY A 30 -10.09 -11.27 5.60
CA GLY A 30 -9.44 -11.58 6.88
C GLY A 30 -7.99 -11.10 6.96
N ARG A 31 -7.21 -11.64 7.91
CA ARG A 31 -5.80 -11.27 8.16
C ARG A 31 -4.90 -11.34 6.91
N TRP A 32 -5.21 -12.23 5.98
CA TRP A 32 -4.41 -12.45 4.80
C TRP A 32 -5.16 -11.90 3.60
N THR A 33 -4.91 -10.64 3.27
CA THR A 33 -5.66 -9.85 2.28
C THR A 33 -5.85 -10.60 0.98
N PHE A 34 -4.79 -11.21 0.43
CA PHE A 34 -4.87 -11.89 -0.86
C PHE A 34 -5.42 -13.33 -0.80
N GLN A 35 -5.85 -13.83 0.36
CA GLN A 35 -6.76 -15.00 0.40
C GLN A 35 -8.19 -14.60 0.02
N TYR A 36 -8.55 -13.32 0.18
CA TYR A 36 -9.83 -12.78 -0.27
C TYR A 36 -9.80 -12.61 -1.79
N THR A 37 -10.51 -13.48 -2.49
CA THR A 37 -10.52 -13.57 -3.96
C THR A 37 -10.70 -12.23 -4.67
N PRO A 38 -11.62 -11.33 -4.24
CA PRO A 38 -11.75 -10.02 -4.89
C PRO A 38 -10.50 -9.15 -4.76
N ALA A 39 -9.86 -9.06 -3.59
CA ALA A 39 -8.60 -8.32 -3.44
C ALA A 39 -7.48 -8.95 -4.29
N ARG A 40 -7.38 -10.28 -4.27
CA ARG A 40 -6.39 -11.01 -5.08
C ARG A 40 -6.54 -10.71 -6.56
N ARG A 41 -7.74 -10.89 -7.12
CA ARG A 41 -8.03 -10.62 -8.54
C ARG A 41 -7.79 -9.16 -8.89
N PHE A 42 -8.15 -8.24 -8.00
CA PHE A 42 -7.91 -6.82 -8.18
C PHE A 42 -6.42 -6.52 -8.34
N VAL A 43 -5.57 -7.03 -7.44
CA VAL A 43 -4.11 -6.82 -7.49
C VAL A 43 -3.51 -7.52 -8.71
N GLU A 44 -3.77 -8.81 -8.90
CA GLU A 44 -3.19 -9.62 -9.98
C GLU A 44 -3.51 -9.03 -11.37
N ALA A 45 -4.71 -8.47 -11.57
CA ALA A 45 -5.07 -7.81 -12.82
C ALA A 45 -4.23 -6.55 -13.14
N ARG A 46 -3.60 -5.95 -12.12
CA ARG A 46 -2.84 -4.70 -12.19
C ARG A 46 -1.32 -4.90 -12.09
N LEU A 47 -0.85 -6.10 -11.76
CA LEU A 47 0.57 -6.41 -11.76
C LEU A 47 1.16 -6.31 -13.16
N ARG A 48 2.27 -5.59 -13.31
CA ARG A 48 2.99 -5.43 -14.57
C ARG A 48 4.49 -5.59 -14.30
N GLY A 49 5.23 -6.10 -15.29
CA GLY A 49 6.69 -6.19 -15.29
C GLY A 49 7.30 -6.73 -13.99
N ARG A 50 8.29 -6.04 -13.42
CA ARG A 50 8.93 -6.43 -12.15
C ARG A 50 8.14 -5.87 -10.96
N VAL A 51 7.70 -6.74 -10.06
CA VAL A 51 6.82 -6.40 -8.93
C VAL A 51 7.58 -6.46 -7.61
N LEU A 52 7.39 -5.46 -6.75
CA LEU A 52 7.72 -5.53 -5.32
C LEU A 52 6.44 -5.74 -4.53
N ASN A 53 6.30 -6.87 -3.85
CA ASN A 53 5.30 -7.04 -2.81
C ASN A 53 5.96 -6.71 -1.47
N ALA A 54 5.77 -5.47 -1.00
CA ALA A 54 6.53 -4.88 0.12
C ALA A 54 6.19 -5.52 1.48
N CYS A 55 5.00 -6.12 1.59
CA CYS A 55 4.50 -6.80 2.80
C CYS A 55 3.84 -8.14 2.41
N ALA A 56 4.65 -9.12 2.01
CA ALA A 56 4.18 -10.27 1.25
C ALA A 56 3.30 -11.27 2.03
N GLY A 57 3.43 -11.32 3.36
CA GLY A 57 2.65 -12.23 4.20
C GLY A 57 2.73 -13.69 3.73
N LYS A 58 1.69 -14.48 4.01
CA LYS A 58 1.67 -15.91 3.61
C LYS A 58 1.20 -16.17 2.18
N THR A 59 0.50 -15.23 1.55
CA THR A 59 -0.18 -15.49 0.28
C THR A 59 0.75 -15.16 -0.89
N LYS A 60 0.89 -16.09 -1.83
CA LYS A 60 1.61 -15.86 -3.09
C LYS A 60 0.64 -15.37 -4.17
N LEU A 61 0.95 -14.20 -4.74
CA LEU A 61 0.25 -13.63 -5.88
C LEU A 61 0.74 -14.29 -7.17
N ASN A 62 -0.12 -14.40 -8.17
CA ASN A 62 0.23 -14.90 -9.49
C ASN A 62 0.57 -13.73 -10.41
N HIS A 63 1.68 -13.85 -11.13
CA HIS A 63 2.12 -12.91 -12.15
C HIS A 63 3.08 -13.63 -13.09
N ASP A 64 3.08 -13.25 -14.37
CA ASP A 64 3.98 -13.85 -15.37
C ASP A 64 5.42 -13.34 -15.23
N GLY A 65 5.61 -12.16 -14.61
CA GLY A 65 6.90 -11.56 -14.32
C GLY A 65 7.43 -11.89 -12.92
N GLU A 66 8.61 -11.34 -12.60
CA GLU A 66 9.21 -11.45 -11.27
C GLU A 66 8.34 -10.73 -10.22
N ILE A 67 8.05 -11.42 -9.11
CA ILE A 67 7.55 -10.81 -7.88
C ILE A 67 8.62 -10.97 -6.81
N VAL A 68 9.28 -9.88 -6.44
CA VAL A 68 10.13 -9.80 -5.25
C VAL A 68 9.23 -9.67 -4.03
N ARG A 69 9.25 -10.66 -3.15
CA ARG A 69 8.47 -10.71 -1.92
C ARG A 69 9.33 -10.22 -0.76
N ASN A 70 8.92 -9.12 -0.12
CA ASN A 70 9.54 -8.61 1.10
C ASN A 70 8.59 -8.82 2.29
N ASP A 71 9.11 -9.26 3.43
CA ASP A 71 8.36 -9.30 4.68
C ASP A 71 9.31 -9.09 5.87
N LEU A 72 9.00 -8.13 6.75
CA LEU A 72 9.87 -7.81 7.89
C LEU A 72 10.11 -9.02 8.82
N ASN A 73 9.19 -9.99 8.84
CA ASN A 73 9.36 -11.21 9.62
C ASN A 73 10.34 -12.19 8.94
N PRO A 74 11.52 -12.48 9.52
CA PRO A 74 12.50 -13.41 8.94
C PRO A 74 11.99 -14.86 8.82
N GLU A 75 10.90 -15.20 9.54
CA GLU A 75 10.28 -16.52 9.47
C GLU A 75 9.24 -16.64 8.33
N ARG A 76 8.99 -15.57 7.55
CA ARG A 76 8.13 -15.66 6.37
C ARG A 76 8.88 -16.19 5.16
N ASP A 77 8.15 -16.92 4.34
CA ASP A 77 8.58 -17.34 3.01
C ASP A 77 8.52 -16.11 2.05
N ALA A 78 9.61 -15.35 2.09
CA ALA A 78 9.87 -14.11 1.35
C ALA A 78 11.31 -14.12 0.81
N ASP A 79 11.56 -13.34 -0.23
CA ASP A 79 12.88 -13.22 -0.87
C ASP A 79 13.81 -12.29 -0.06
N THR A 80 13.23 -11.29 0.61
CA THR A 80 13.94 -10.32 1.46
C THR A 80 13.18 -10.00 2.75
N HIS A 81 13.91 -9.46 3.74
CA HIS A 81 13.38 -9.07 5.05
C HIS A 81 13.82 -7.66 5.43
N HIS A 82 13.59 -6.71 4.52
CA HIS A 82 13.95 -5.31 4.71
C HIS A 82 12.81 -4.54 5.35
N ASP A 83 13.17 -3.56 6.17
CA ASP A 83 12.24 -2.55 6.62
C ASP A 83 11.76 -1.73 5.41
N VAL A 84 10.44 -1.52 5.32
CA VAL A 84 9.85 -0.72 4.25
C VAL A 84 10.26 0.74 4.33
N GLU A 85 10.71 1.22 5.50
CA GLU A 85 11.21 2.59 5.69
C GLU A 85 12.58 2.83 5.05
N SER A 86 13.35 1.79 4.78
CA SER A 86 14.68 1.87 4.16
C SER A 86 14.84 0.90 2.98
N ILE A 87 13.72 0.45 2.40
CA ILE A 87 13.75 -0.61 1.38
C ILE A 87 14.43 -0.17 0.07
N ALA A 88 14.51 1.14 -0.21
CA ALA A 88 15.15 1.63 -1.42
C ALA A 88 16.68 1.41 -1.41
N ASP A 89 17.31 1.34 -0.24
CA ASP A 89 18.75 1.07 -0.09
C ASP A 89 19.18 -0.29 -0.66
N HIS A 90 18.22 -1.20 -0.84
CA HIS A 90 18.46 -2.59 -1.23
C HIS A 90 18.17 -2.88 -2.71
N PHE A 91 17.60 -1.92 -3.45
CA PHE A 91 17.24 -2.11 -4.85
C PHE A 91 17.70 -0.92 -5.70
N GLY A 92 17.80 -1.14 -7.02
CA GLY A 92 18.08 -0.03 -7.94
C GLY A 92 16.91 0.96 -7.99
N GLN A 93 17.21 2.26 -8.10
CA GLN A 93 16.20 3.28 -8.37
C GLN A 93 15.41 2.93 -9.64
N GLN A 94 14.11 3.19 -9.64
CA GLN A 94 13.23 2.99 -10.79
C GLN A 94 13.30 1.57 -11.36
N SER A 95 13.52 0.56 -10.50
CA SER A 95 13.68 -0.84 -10.90
C SER A 95 12.39 -1.65 -10.88
N PHE A 96 11.29 -1.10 -10.36
CA PHE A 96 10.01 -1.78 -10.27
C PHE A 96 8.93 -1.14 -11.15
N ASP A 97 8.14 -2.00 -11.77
CA ASP A 97 6.93 -1.66 -12.52
C ASP A 97 5.71 -1.50 -11.62
N THR A 98 5.64 -2.30 -10.56
CA THR A 98 4.51 -2.30 -9.65
C THR A 98 5.02 -2.52 -8.23
N VAL A 99 4.60 -1.67 -7.30
CA VAL A 99 4.75 -1.91 -5.86
C VAL A 99 3.37 -2.23 -5.30
N VAL A 100 3.25 -3.31 -4.55
CA VAL A 100 2.07 -3.65 -3.74
C VAL A 100 2.44 -3.42 -2.28
N PHE A 101 1.72 -2.51 -1.64
CA PHE A 101 1.89 -2.16 -0.24
C PHE A 101 0.62 -2.48 0.53
N ASP A 102 0.67 -3.58 1.29
CA ASP A 102 -0.42 -4.14 2.11
C ASP A 102 0.07 -4.33 3.55
N PRO A 103 0.33 -3.24 4.29
CA PRO A 103 0.86 -3.32 5.65
C PRO A 103 -0.14 -3.99 6.61
N PRO A 104 0.32 -4.60 7.71
CA PRO A 104 -0.56 -5.17 8.73
C PRO A 104 -1.54 -4.12 9.30
N PHE A 105 -2.84 -4.39 9.18
CA PHE A 105 -3.90 -3.43 9.53
C PHE A 105 -4.33 -3.39 11.00
N ASP A 106 -3.94 -4.38 11.80
CA ASP A 106 -4.47 -4.60 13.16
C ASP A 106 -3.41 -4.23 14.20
N GLN A 107 -3.50 -2.99 14.70
CA GLN A 107 -2.59 -2.38 15.69
C GLN A 107 -2.33 -3.28 16.90
N LYS A 108 -3.34 -4.00 17.40
CA LYS A 108 -3.20 -4.89 18.56
C LYS A 108 -2.35 -6.14 18.32
N GLN A 109 -2.14 -6.57 17.07
CA GLN A 109 -1.21 -7.68 16.75
C GLN A 109 0.15 -7.19 16.27
N ALA A 110 0.23 -5.93 15.83
CA ALA A 110 1.49 -5.27 15.62
C ALA A 110 2.14 -5.09 17.00
N ASP A 111 1.53 -4.32 17.91
CA ASP A 111 2.11 -3.92 19.21
C ASP A 111 2.62 -5.08 20.12
N GLU A 112 2.07 -6.30 20.00
CA GLU A 112 2.52 -7.47 20.78
C GLU A 112 3.70 -8.24 20.12
N LYS A 113 4.05 -7.95 18.86
CA LYS A 113 5.06 -8.70 18.07
C LYS A 113 5.99 -7.85 17.19
N TYR A 114 5.62 -6.60 16.90
CA TYR A 114 6.25 -5.65 15.99
C TYR A 114 5.96 -4.24 16.53
N ASP A 115 6.93 -3.34 16.63
CA ASP A 115 6.64 -1.95 17.01
C ASP A 115 5.75 -1.34 15.91
N GLY A 116 4.43 -1.35 16.09
CA GLY A 116 3.50 -1.38 14.95
C GLY A 116 3.60 -0.16 14.04
N LEU A 117 3.34 -0.34 12.73
CA LEU A 117 3.49 0.74 11.74
C LEU A 117 2.75 2.02 12.16
N HIS A 118 3.52 3.04 12.48
CA HIS A 118 3.07 4.38 12.78
C HIS A 118 2.82 5.16 11.48
N ALA A 119 2.15 6.31 11.61
CA ALA A 119 1.90 7.18 10.45
C ALA A 119 3.21 7.67 9.81
N SER A 120 4.26 7.90 10.62
CA SER A 120 5.63 8.18 10.14
C SER A 120 6.12 7.10 9.21
N ASP A 121 5.96 5.83 9.62
CA ASP A 121 6.53 4.67 8.94
C ASP A 121 5.85 4.42 7.59
N VAL A 122 4.54 4.71 7.52
CA VAL A 122 3.81 4.74 6.25
C VAL A 122 4.34 5.82 5.31
N TYR A 123 4.60 7.04 5.81
CA TYR A 123 5.18 8.10 4.97
C TYR A 123 6.61 7.75 4.52
N SER A 124 7.45 7.25 5.42
CA SER A 124 8.79 6.74 5.10
C SER A 124 8.71 5.71 3.97
N ALA A 125 7.83 4.71 4.09
CA ALA A 125 7.66 3.69 3.06
C ALA A 125 7.22 4.26 1.70
N LEU A 126 6.28 5.22 1.68
CA LEU A 126 5.85 5.85 0.43
C LEU A 126 6.99 6.63 -0.25
N ASP A 127 7.88 7.27 0.53
CA ASP A 127 9.07 7.94 -0.02
C ASP A 127 10.03 6.92 -0.66
N GLN A 128 10.25 5.77 -0.02
CA GLN A 128 11.03 4.68 -0.62
C GLN A 128 10.40 4.19 -1.94
N PHE A 129 9.07 4.11 -2.04
CA PHE A 129 8.40 3.70 -3.27
C PHE A 129 8.49 4.76 -4.38
N ASN A 130 8.56 6.05 -4.05
CA ASN A 130 8.80 7.12 -5.02
C ASN A 130 10.16 6.93 -5.73
N GLU A 131 11.19 6.45 -5.03
CA GLU A 131 12.49 6.13 -5.61
C GLU A 131 12.48 4.86 -6.46
N LEU A 132 11.75 3.83 -6.02
CA LEU A 132 11.80 2.49 -6.61
C LEU A 132 10.95 2.32 -7.86
N VAL A 133 9.88 3.09 -8.02
CA VAL A 133 8.93 2.92 -9.12
C VAL A 133 9.40 3.63 -10.38
N ARG A 134 9.47 2.89 -11.49
CA ARG A 134 9.88 3.43 -12.79
C ARG A 134 8.80 4.33 -13.42
N PRO A 135 9.14 5.18 -14.40
CA PRO A 135 8.13 5.95 -15.13
C PRO A 135 7.06 5.02 -15.70
N ARG A 136 5.78 5.40 -15.59
CA ARG A 136 4.61 4.58 -15.94
C ARG A 136 4.38 3.36 -15.05
N GLY A 137 5.19 3.12 -14.03
CA GLY A 137 4.93 2.12 -12.99
C GLY A 137 3.86 2.59 -12.00
N ALA A 138 3.37 1.69 -11.14
CA ALA A 138 2.29 2.00 -10.20
C ALA A 138 2.57 1.53 -8.77
N VAL A 139 1.97 2.22 -7.79
CA VAL A 139 1.89 1.79 -6.40
C VAL A 139 0.44 1.44 -6.08
N LEU A 140 0.21 0.22 -5.59
CA LEU A 140 -1.07 -0.26 -5.08
C LEU A 140 -1.00 -0.24 -3.55
N THR A 141 -1.71 0.69 -2.91
CA THR A 141 -1.70 0.84 -1.45
C THR A 141 -3.00 0.36 -0.85
N PHE A 142 -2.93 -0.51 0.15
CA PHE A 142 -4.07 -0.94 0.96
C PHE A 142 -4.00 -0.27 2.33
N GLY A 143 -5.13 0.21 2.85
CA GLY A 143 -5.13 0.90 4.14
C GLY A 143 -6.49 1.40 4.61
N TRP A 144 -6.45 2.21 5.66
CA TRP A 144 -7.62 2.85 6.28
C TRP A 144 -7.88 4.27 5.78
N ASN A 145 -7.09 4.75 4.82
CA ASN A 145 -7.25 6.05 4.19
C ASN A 145 -6.93 5.96 2.69
N SER A 146 -7.30 6.99 1.93
CA SER A 146 -7.09 7.07 0.48
C SER A 146 -5.88 7.91 0.09
N TRP A 147 -4.88 8.06 0.98
CA TRP A 147 -3.72 8.94 0.77
C TRP A 147 -2.82 8.41 -0.35
N GLY A 148 -2.29 7.19 -0.21
CA GLY A 148 -1.41 6.57 -1.22
C GLY A 148 -0.25 7.50 -1.61
N MET A 149 0.09 7.56 -2.90
CA MET A 149 1.19 8.39 -3.40
C MET A 149 0.84 9.88 -3.64
N ARG A 150 -0.29 10.39 -3.12
CA ARG A 150 -0.76 11.77 -3.39
C ARG A 150 0.20 12.88 -2.97
N SER A 151 1.07 12.60 -2.00
CA SER A 151 2.11 13.53 -1.57
C SER A 151 3.16 13.77 -2.66
N PHE A 152 3.31 12.86 -3.62
CA PHE A 152 4.41 12.88 -4.58
C PHE A 152 3.92 13.41 -5.94
N PRO A 153 4.41 14.58 -6.41
CA PRO A 153 3.95 15.18 -7.67
C PRO A 153 4.21 14.32 -8.92
N ALA A 154 5.09 13.32 -8.80
CA ALA A 154 5.36 12.37 -9.86
C ALA A 154 4.25 11.31 -10.04
N PHE A 155 3.22 11.30 -9.18
CA PHE A 155 2.14 10.32 -9.19
C PHE A 155 0.77 10.95 -9.35
N GLU A 156 -0.10 10.25 -10.09
CA GLU A 156 -1.51 10.58 -10.25
C GLU A 156 -2.38 9.39 -9.83
N ARG A 157 -3.52 9.68 -9.19
CA ARG A 157 -4.50 8.67 -8.80
C ARG A 157 -5.20 8.11 -10.05
N GLU A 158 -5.06 6.81 -10.29
CA GLU A 158 -5.85 6.10 -11.30
C GLU A 158 -7.15 5.54 -10.71
N GLU A 159 -7.08 4.92 -9.52
CA GLU A 159 -8.22 4.22 -8.92
C GLU A 159 -8.29 4.35 -7.41
N THR A 160 -9.50 4.45 -6.86
CA THR A 160 -9.79 4.33 -5.42
C THR A 160 -10.90 3.30 -5.25
N VAL A 161 -10.58 2.14 -4.68
CA VAL A 161 -11.54 1.03 -4.50
C VAL A 161 -11.81 0.78 -3.03
N LEU A 162 -13.08 0.59 -2.68
CA LEU A 162 -13.50 0.18 -1.34
C LEU A 162 -13.76 -1.32 -1.30
N LEU A 163 -12.99 -2.04 -0.50
CA LEU A 163 -13.24 -3.44 -0.18
C LEU A 163 -14.05 -3.51 1.11
N GLN A 164 -15.35 -3.75 1.00
CA GLN A 164 -16.21 -3.78 2.16
C GLN A 164 -15.88 -4.98 3.05
N ARG A 165 -16.15 -4.84 4.35
CA ARG A 165 -15.92 -5.92 5.33
C ARG A 165 -17.17 -6.34 6.10
N GLY A 166 -18.33 -5.78 5.75
CA GLY A 166 -19.59 -5.97 6.45
C GLY A 166 -19.93 -4.79 7.38
N PRO A 167 -21.14 -4.74 7.94
CA PRO A 167 -21.72 -3.51 8.51
C PRO A 167 -21.04 -3.01 9.79
N ILE A 168 -20.22 -3.84 10.44
CA ILE A 168 -19.56 -3.52 11.72
C ILE A 168 -18.04 -3.31 11.59
N HIS A 169 -17.51 -3.40 10.37
CA HIS A 169 -16.09 -3.26 10.09
C HIS A 169 -15.86 -2.10 9.13
N ARG A 170 -14.72 -1.43 9.28
CA ARG A 170 -14.26 -0.44 8.30
C ARG A 170 -13.94 -1.13 6.99
N ASP A 171 -14.22 -0.46 5.89
CA ASP A 171 -13.76 -0.89 4.56
C ASP A 171 -12.24 -0.77 4.48
N VAL A 172 -11.61 -1.65 3.70
CA VAL A 172 -10.21 -1.47 3.29
C VAL A 172 -10.22 -0.61 2.03
N ILE A 173 -9.52 0.50 2.08
CA ILE A 173 -9.36 1.41 0.97
C ILE A 173 -8.13 0.97 0.18
N VAL A 174 -8.28 0.82 -1.13
CA VAL A 174 -7.20 0.50 -2.06
C VAL A 174 -7.01 1.67 -3.01
N THR A 175 -5.78 2.16 -3.14
CA THR A 175 -5.43 3.17 -4.13
C THR A 175 -4.49 2.58 -5.17
N VAL A 176 -4.68 3.01 -6.42
CA VAL A 176 -3.72 2.78 -7.51
C VAL A 176 -3.20 4.14 -7.93
N ASP A 177 -1.94 4.41 -7.65
CA ASP A 177 -1.28 5.66 -8.02
C ASP A 177 -0.21 5.38 -9.08
N ARG A 178 -0.34 6.02 -10.25
CA ARG A 178 0.53 5.83 -11.41
C ARG A 178 1.59 6.90 -11.46
N ARG A 179 2.83 6.49 -11.67
CA ARG A 179 3.94 7.40 -11.89
C ARG A 179 3.89 8.01 -13.29
N THR A 180 3.75 9.33 -13.36
CA THR A 180 3.61 10.09 -14.63
C THR A 180 4.92 10.72 -15.09
N SER A 181 5.90 10.89 -14.19
CA SER A 181 7.19 11.51 -14.49
C SER A 181 8.37 10.61 -14.11
N ALA A 182 9.53 10.83 -14.75
CA ALA A 182 10.80 10.22 -14.36
C ALA A 182 11.53 10.99 -13.25
N THR A 183 11.10 12.21 -12.92
CA THR A 183 11.73 13.04 -11.90
C THR A 183 11.59 12.41 -10.51
N LEU A 184 12.71 12.29 -9.80
CA LEU A 184 12.76 11.97 -8.39
C LEU A 184 12.96 13.30 -7.66
N LEU A 185 11.87 13.95 -7.28
CA LEU A 185 11.93 15.06 -6.34
C LEU A 185 11.79 14.48 -4.94
N ALA A 186 12.70 14.88 -4.05
CA ALA A 186 12.53 14.61 -2.63
C ALA A 186 11.25 15.28 -2.15
N HIS A 187 10.51 14.61 -1.27
CA HIS A 187 9.37 15.21 -0.61
C HIS A 187 9.87 16.02 0.60
N ASP A 188 9.74 17.35 0.56
CA ASP A 188 9.95 18.20 1.73
C ASP A 188 8.79 18.03 2.72
N TYR A 189 8.71 16.90 3.42
CA TYR A 189 7.75 16.75 4.52
C TYR A 189 8.31 17.52 5.72
N ALA A 190 7.94 18.80 5.84
CA ALA A 190 8.12 19.57 7.06
C ALA A 190 7.15 19.02 8.12
N GLY A 191 7.48 17.86 8.67
CA GLY A 191 6.82 17.33 9.86
C GLY A 191 6.98 18.35 10.97
N GLY A 192 5.89 19.02 11.33
CA GLY A 192 5.86 19.92 12.48
C GLY A 192 6.24 19.15 13.73
N VAL A 193 7.50 19.26 14.14
CA VAL A 193 7.92 18.99 15.51
C VAL A 193 7.09 19.95 16.36
N ARG A 194 6.15 19.42 17.14
CA ARG A 194 5.65 20.18 18.28
C ARG A 194 6.85 20.35 19.21
N GLU A 195 7.41 21.56 19.22
CA GLU A 195 8.34 21.98 20.27
C GLU A 195 7.76 21.61 21.63
N GLY A 196 8.65 21.10 22.47
CA GLY A 196 8.31 20.36 23.68
C GLY A 196 7.33 21.07 24.59
N ASP A 197 6.41 20.27 25.13
CA ASP A 197 5.76 20.59 26.40
C ASP A 197 6.80 20.41 27.52
N THR A 198 7.72 21.36 27.63
CA THR A 198 8.56 21.52 28.81
C THR A 198 7.77 22.28 29.87
N GLY A 199 7.14 21.51 30.76
CA GLY A 199 7.09 21.84 32.18
C GLY A 199 5.82 22.53 32.68
N ALA A 200 5.16 21.87 33.63
CA ALA A 200 5.04 22.41 34.98
C ALA A 200 4.73 21.27 35.96
N ASP A 201 5.78 20.78 36.60
CA ASP A 201 5.71 20.20 37.95
C ASP A 201 5.52 21.37 38.92
N ARG A 202 4.33 21.48 39.55
CA ARG A 202 4.05 22.05 40.88
C ARG A 202 2.67 21.62 41.38
#